data_AF-A0A235IAM2-F1
#
_entry.id   AF-A0A235IAM2-F1
#
_cell.length_a   1.000
_cell.length_b   1.000
_cell.length_c   1.000
_cell.angle_alpha   90.00
_cell.angle_beta   90.00
_cell.angle_gamma   90.00
#
_symmetry.space_group_name_H-M   'P 1'
#
loop_
_entity.id
_entity.type
_entity.pdbx_description
1 polymer ?
#
loop_
_entity_poly.entity_id
_entity_poly.type
_entity_poly.pdbx_seq_one_letter_code
_entity_poly.pdbx_strand_id
1 'polypeptide(L)'
;MLRKISLGTLGLTIGGILTIIGFVAYAGNNATLNLVGFFYGIPLLLGGLALKANELKPVPFTQTTSPSALILRQQQATDTQNKIRKDITRYCYGQDAHLDTTLSFLGLSPTDQERPTVTGLQEKEINGNYALILEFDSPLISIDEWQKKQEKMTKYFGPGLEIQITQPSENTIELALINTPKESLVSSQ
;
A
#
# COMPACT_ATOMS: atom_id res chain seq x y z
N MET A 1 14.56 3.18 -1.97
CA MET A 1 14.74 3.63 -0.57
C MET A 1 13.77 4.75 -0.19
N LEU A 2 13.57 5.77 -1.03
CA LEU A 2 12.64 6.89 -0.76
C LEU A 2 11.19 6.49 -0.45
N ARG A 3 10.69 5.39 -1.05
CA ARG A 3 9.31 4.90 -0.85
C ARG A 3 8.96 4.47 0.57
N LYS A 4 9.96 4.21 1.42
CA LYS A 4 9.78 3.83 2.84
C LYS A 4 9.94 5.02 3.79
N ILE A 5 10.21 6.23 3.27
CA ILE A 5 10.37 7.44 4.07
C ILE A 5 9.16 8.32 3.82
N SER A 6 8.53 8.79 4.89
CA SER A 6 7.45 9.77 4.84
C SER A 6 8.00 11.12 4.34
N LEU A 7 7.59 11.53 3.13
CA LEU A 7 7.89 12.83 2.55
C LEU A 7 7.26 13.96 3.36
N GLY A 8 6.05 13.74 3.91
CA GLY A 8 5.43 14.69 4.84
C GLY A 8 6.31 14.91 6.06
N THR A 9 6.73 13.84 6.74
CA THR A 9 7.62 13.92 7.91
C THR A 9 8.99 14.50 7.57
N LEU A 10 9.52 14.21 6.37
CA LEU A 10 10.78 14.78 5.90
C LEU A 10 10.67 16.30 5.69
N GLY A 11 9.61 16.75 5.00
CA GLY A 11 9.32 18.17 4.79
C GLY A 11 9.08 18.91 6.10
N LEU A 12 8.36 18.30 7.04
CA LEU A 12 8.15 18.83 8.39
C LEU A 12 9.47 18.99 9.16
N THR A 13 10.32 17.97 9.13
CA THR A 13 11.59 17.99 9.86
C THR A 13 12.53 19.03 9.29
N ILE A 14 12.81 18.98 7.98
CA ILE A 14 13.75 19.91 7.33
C ILE A 14 13.17 21.33 7.34
N GLY A 15 11.91 21.48 6.96
CA GLY A 15 11.21 22.77 6.95
C GLY A 15 11.17 23.39 8.35
N GLY A 16 10.83 22.61 9.37
CA GLY A 16 10.82 23.06 10.76
C GLY A 16 12.18 23.55 11.24
N ILE A 17 13.26 22.78 10.97
CA ILE A 17 14.63 23.20 11.31
C ILE A 17 14.98 24.54 10.64
N LEU A 18 14.73 24.66 9.33
CA LEU A 18 15.02 25.88 8.58
C LEU A 18 14.19 27.08 9.07
N THR A 19 12.92 26.86 9.38
CA THR A 19 12.04 27.90 9.94
C THR A 19 12.54 28.35 11.32
N ILE A 20 12.93 27.44 12.20
CA ILE A 20 13.51 27.78 13.52
C ILE A 20 14.80 28.58 13.35
N ILE A 21 15.70 28.15 12.47
CA ILE A 21 16.93 28.91 12.14
C ILE A 21 16.57 30.31 11.64
N GLY A 22 15.53 30.43 10.80
CA GLY A 22 15.04 31.72 10.31
C GLY A 22 14.60 32.65 11.45
N PHE A 23 13.87 32.13 12.43
CA PHE A 23 13.46 32.90 13.61
C PHE A 23 14.64 33.29 14.51
N VAL A 24 15.59 32.39 14.76
CA VAL A 24 16.80 32.69 15.53
C VAL A 24 17.64 33.76 14.83
N ALA A 25 17.81 33.65 13.51
CA ALA A 25 18.54 34.62 12.70
C ALA A 25 17.84 35.99 12.69
N TYR A 26 16.51 36.02 12.65
CA TYR A 26 15.73 37.25 12.78
C TYR A 26 16.01 37.95 14.11
N ALA A 27 15.93 37.23 15.22
CA ALA A 27 16.19 37.77 16.55
C ALA A 27 17.66 38.25 16.71
N GLY A 28 18.60 37.61 16.02
CA GLY A 28 20.01 38.00 15.98
C GLY A 28 20.38 39.06 14.93
N ASN A 29 19.40 39.69 14.26
CA ASN A 29 19.61 40.67 13.17
C ASN A 29 20.47 40.15 11.99
N ASN A 30 20.47 38.85 11.73
CA ASN A 30 21.13 38.25 10.57
C ASN A 30 20.13 38.11 9.41
N ALA A 31 20.02 39.17 8.60
CA ALA A 31 19.06 39.25 7.50
C ALA A 31 19.24 38.16 6.43
N THR A 32 20.48 37.82 6.08
CA THR A 32 20.76 36.81 5.04
C THR A 32 20.28 35.42 5.46
N LEU A 33 20.60 35.01 6.70
CA LEU A 33 20.20 33.68 7.19
C LEU A 33 18.70 33.62 7.51
N ASN A 34 18.12 34.74 7.98
CA ASN A 34 16.67 34.85 8.14
C ASN A 34 15.92 34.64 6.82
N LEU A 35 16.37 35.31 5.75
CA LEU A 35 15.77 35.19 4.42
C LEU A 35 15.77 33.73 3.95
N VAL A 36 16.91 33.04 4.06
CA VAL A 36 17.02 31.62 3.71
C VAL A 36 16.08 30.76 4.54
N GLY A 37 16.09 30.95 5.87
CA GLY A 37 15.23 30.19 6.78
C GLY A 37 13.74 30.35 6.47
N PHE A 38 13.29 31.56 6.13
CA PHE A 38 11.88 31.79 5.82
C PHE A 38 11.50 31.37 4.41
N PHE A 39 12.27 31.74 3.38
CA PHE A 39 11.93 31.43 1.98
C PHE A 39 11.94 29.94 1.67
N TYR A 40 12.82 29.16 2.32
CA TYR A 40 12.89 27.72 2.09
C TYR A 40 12.22 26.93 3.20
N GLY A 41 12.35 27.38 4.46
CA GLY A 41 11.79 26.66 5.61
C GLY A 41 10.27 26.69 5.64
N ILE A 42 9.65 27.87 5.54
CA ILE A 42 8.18 27.99 5.67
C ILE A 42 7.46 27.23 4.56
N PRO A 43 7.79 27.40 3.25
CA PRO A 43 7.14 26.62 2.20
C PRO A 43 7.37 25.11 2.35
N LEU A 44 8.56 24.67 2.75
CA LEU A 44 8.85 23.26 2.96
C LEU A 44 8.07 22.68 4.15
N LEU A 45 7.94 23.46 5.24
CA LEU A 45 7.16 23.11 6.41
C LEU A 45 5.67 22.98 6.06
N LEU A 46 5.10 23.97 5.36
CA LEU A 46 3.70 23.95 4.93
C LEU A 46 3.44 22.80 3.94
N GLY A 47 4.34 22.58 2.98
CA GLY A 47 4.28 21.42 2.09
C GLY A 47 4.35 20.10 2.85
N GLY A 48 5.22 20.01 3.86
CA GLY A 48 5.31 18.87 4.77
C GLY A 48 4.01 18.61 5.54
N LEU A 49 3.39 19.67 6.07
CA LEU A 49 2.08 19.59 6.74
C LEU A 49 0.98 19.09 5.79
N ALA A 50 0.91 19.65 4.58
CA ALA A 50 -0.09 19.27 3.58
C ALA A 50 0.04 17.79 3.17
N LEU A 51 1.27 17.33 2.92
CA LEU A 51 1.55 15.94 2.62
C LEU A 51 1.22 15.03 3.82
N LYS A 52 1.59 15.44 5.03
CA LYS A 52 1.36 14.63 6.23
C LYS A 52 -0.13 14.46 6.53
N ALA A 53 -0.94 15.48 6.26
CA ALA A 53 -2.39 15.43 6.45
C ALA A 53 -3.09 14.43 5.50
N ASN A 54 -2.51 14.20 4.33
CA ASN A 54 -3.06 13.30 3.30
C ASN A 54 -2.18 12.06 3.10
N GLU A 55 -1.44 11.67 4.13
CA GLU A 55 -0.48 10.56 4.06
C GLU A 55 -1.15 9.23 4.40
N LEU A 56 -1.02 8.28 3.48
CA LEU A 56 -1.37 6.90 3.70
C LEU A 56 -0.10 6.10 4.01
N LYS A 57 -0.10 5.42 5.17
CA LYS A 57 1.05 4.64 5.65
C LYS A 57 1.20 3.33 4.87
N PRO A 58 2.43 2.82 4.69
CA PRO A 58 2.67 1.48 4.17
C PRO A 58 1.89 0.41 4.97
N VAL A 59 1.28 -0.53 4.26
CA VAL A 59 0.71 -1.75 4.85
C VAL A 59 1.85 -2.60 5.42
N PRO A 60 1.78 -3.03 6.70
CA PRO A 60 2.78 -3.88 7.30
C PRO A 60 2.68 -5.32 6.80
N PHE A 61 3.81 -6.04 6.87
CA PHE A 61 3.78 -7.49 6.82
C PHE A 61 3.35 -8.00 8.20
N THR A 62 2.21 -8.68 8.28
CA THR A 62 1.66 -9.19 9.55
C THR A 62 2.38 -10.45 10.02
N GLN A 63 3.01 -11.17 9.09
CA GLN A 63 3.84 -12.34 9.34
C GLN A 63 5.21 -12.16 8.68
N THR A 64 6.23 -12.72 9.31
CA THR A 64 7.58 -12.77 8.72
C THR A 64 7.54 -13.66 7.47
N THR A 65 7.92 -13.12 6.32
CA THR A 65 8.00 -13.90 5.08
C THR A 65 9.00 -15.05 5.24
N SER A 66 8.55 -16.29 4.98
CA SER A 66 9.42 -17.47 5.03
C SER A 66 10.50 -17.43 3.92
N PRO A 67 11.65 -18.10 4.12
CA PRO A 67 12.65 -18.24 3.05
C PRO A 67 12.09 -18.88 1.78
N SER A 68 11.18 -19.87 1.89
CA SER A 68 10.56 -20.51 0.73
C SER A 68 9.68 -19.53 -0.05
N ALA A 69 8.85 -18.75 0.63
CA ALA A 69 8.02 -17.72 0.00
C ALA A 69 8.86 -16.62 -0.67
N LEU A 70 10.02 -16.25 -0.11
CA LEU A 70 10.96 -15.30 -0.73
C LEU A 70 11.56 -15.85 -2.03
N ILE A 71 11.93 -17.13 -2.06
CA ILE A 71 12.45 -17.79 -3.26
C ILE A 71 11.35 -17.84 -4.34
N LEU A 72 10.15 -18.31 -3.97
CA LEU A 72 9.01 -18.37 -4.88
C LEU A 72 8.63 -16.99 -5.42
N ARG A 73 8.71 -15.94 -4.59
CA ARG A 73 8.51 -14.56 -5.06
C ARG A 73 9.47 -14.17 -6.18
N GLN A 74 10.75 -14.52 -6.05
CA GLN A 74 11.75 -14.17 -7.06
C GLN A 74 11.55 -14.94 -8.36
N GLN A 75 11.03 -16.17 -8.27
CA GLN A 75 10.89 -17.08 -9.41
C GLN A 75 9.54 -17.00 -10.12
N GLN A 76 8.46 -16.74 -9.37
CA GLN A 76 7.09 -16.99 -9.81
C GLN A 76 6.16 -15.78 -9.68
N ALA A 77 6.52 -14.74 -8.90
CA ALA A 77 5.59 -13.64 -8.66
C ALA A 77 5.24 -12.91 -9.96
N THR A 78 3.94 -12.79 -10.23
CA THR A 78 3.43 -12.08 -11.40
C THR A 78 3.68 -10.58 -11.30
N ASP A 79 3.63 -9.88 -12.44
CA ASP A 79 3.74 -8.42 -12.46
C ASP A 79 2.64 -7.75 -11.62
N THR A 80 1.41 -8.30 -11.65
CA THR A 80 0.29 -7.84 -10.82
C THR A 80 0.60 -7.98 -9.33
N GLN A 81 1.04 -9.16 -8.86
CA GLN A 81 1.41 -9.36 -7.45
C GLN A 81 2.55 -8.42 -7.03
N ASN A 82 3.57 -8.26 -7.87
CA ASN A 82 4.68 -7.34 -7.59
C ASN A 82 4.24 -5.88 -7.55
N LYS A 83 3.33 -5.47 -8.44
CA LYS A 83 2.78 -4.11 -8.48
C LYS A 83 1.98 -3.82 -7.22
N ILE A 84 1.03 -4.69 -6.87
CA ILE A 84 0.22 -4.57 -5.64
C ILE A 84 1.13 -4.47 -4.42
N ARG A 85 2.04 -5.44 -4.23
CA ARG A 85 2.97 -5.45 -3.10
C ARG A 85 3.77 -4.15 -3.00
N LYS A 86 4.35 -3.66 -4.11
CA LYS A 86 5.15 -2.42 -4.09
C LYS A 86 4.30 -1.17 -3.86
N ASP A 87 3.03 -1.19 -4.24
CA ASP A 87 2.14 -0.05 -4.13
C ASP A 87 1.54 0.12 -2.74
N ILE A 88 1.15 -0.99 -2.09
CA ILE A 88 0.60 -0.92 -0.73
C ILE A 88 1.68 -0.82 0.35
N THR A 89 2.94 -1.21 0.06
CA THR A 89 4.06 -1.15 1.02
C THR A 89 4.90 0.14 0.92
N ARG A 90 4.35 1.21 0.35
CA ARG A 90 4.97 2.54 0.29
C ARG A 90 4.07 3.61 0.89
N TYR A 91 4.66 4.75 1.23
CA TYR A 91 3.89 5.95 1.53
C TYR A 91 3.20 6.45 0.25
N CYS A 92 1.90 6.70 0.36
CA CYS A 92 1.05 7.29 -0.67
C CYS A 92 0.46 8.60 -0.16
N TYR A 93 0.09 9.49 -1.08
CA TYR A 93 -0.44 10.81 -0.76
C TYR A 93 -1.67 11.11 -1.61
N GLY A 94 -2.71 11.66 -1.01
CA GLY A 94 -3.93 12.07 -1.72
C GLY A 94 -4.81 10.90 -2.16
N GLN A 95 -4.74 9.77 -1.45
CA GLN A 95 -5.63 8.62 -1.62
C GLN A 95 -6.26 8.30 -0.27
N ASP A 96 -7.56 7.98 -0.25
CA ASP A 96 -8.29 7.69 0.99
C ASP A 96 -7.95 6.30 1.55
N ALA A 97 -7.64 5.34 0.68
CA ALA A 97 -7.27 3.98 1.05
C ALA A 97 -6.36 3.31 0.02
N HIS A 98 -5.66 2.25 0.45
CA HIS A 98 -4.92 1.37 -0.46
C HIS A 98 -5.90 0.62 -1.34
N LEU A 99 -5.56 0.46 -2.63
CA LEU A 99 -6.41 -0.19 -3.63
C LEU A 99 -7.77 0.50 -3.85
N ASP A 100 -7.93 1.78 -3.50
CA ASP A 100 -9.20 2.49 -3.61
C ASP A 100 -9.86 2.38 -5.00
N THR A 101 -9.11 2.68 -6.07
CA THR A 101 -9.63 2.54 -7.45
C THR A 101 -10.01 1.10 -7.79
N THR A 102 -9.29 0.11 -7.25
CA THR A 102 -9.59 -1.31 -7.46
C THR A 102 -10.87 -1.70 -6.72
N LEU A 103 -11.03 -1.33 -5.46
CA LEU A 103 -12.25 -1.60 -4.67
C LEU A 103 -13.46 -0.91 -5.29
N SER A 104 -13.30 0.34 -5.74
CA SER A 104 -14.32 1.08 -6.50
C SER A 104 -14.71 0.35 -7.78
N PHE A 105 -13.72 -0.08 -8.57
CA PHE A 105 -13.98 -0.84 -9.79
C PHE A 105 -14.72 -2.14 -9.49
N LEU A 106 -14.37 -2.86 -8.41
CA LEU A 106 -15.01 -4.12 -8.01
C LEU A 106 -16.42 -3.91 -7.44
N GLY A 107 -16.77 -2.69 -7.05
CA GLY A 107 -18.02 -2.37 -6.37
C GLY A 107 -18.00 -2.81 -4.91
N LEU A 108 -16.84 -2.72 -4.27
CA LEU A 108 -16.58 -2.98 -2.84
C LEU A 108 -16.28 -1.69 -2.07
N SER A 109 -16.71 -0.54 -2.61
CA SER A 109 -16.63 0.76 -1.93
C SER A 109 -17.89 1.58 -2.24
N PRO A 110 -19.07 1.15 -1.76
CA PRO A 110 -20.32 1.86 -2.01
C PRO A 110 -20.30 3.27 -1.37
N THR A 111 -19.66 3.41 -0.22
CA THR A 111 -19.38 4.68 0.47
C THR A 111 -17.96 4.65 1.05
N ASP A 112 -17.41 5.81 1.42
CA ASP A 112 -16.09 5.88 2.07
C ASP A 112 -16.06 5.16 3.42
N GLN A 113 -17.19 5.12 4.15
CA GLN A 113 -17.31 4.47 5.45
C GLN A 113 -17.41 2.95 5.34
N GLU A 114 -18.06 2.46 4.29
CA GLU A 114 -18.24 1.02 4.03
C GLU A 114 -17.03 0.40 3.32
N ARG A 115 -16.09 1.22 2.81
CA ARG A 115 -14.91 0.76 2.08
C ARG A 115 -14.01 -0.10 3.00
N PRO A 116 -13.70 -1.36 2.60
CA PRO A 116 -12.71 -2.18 3.28
C PRO A 116 -11.32 -1.56 3.23
N THR A 117 -10.56 -1.69 4.31
CA THR A 117 -9.19 -1.15 4.40
C THR A 117 -8.17 -2.26 4.48
N VAL A 118 -7.12 -2.21 3.66
CA VAL A 118 -5.99 -3.15 3.76
C VAL A 118 -5.21 -2.88 5.04
N THR A 119 -5.25 -3.82 5.99
CA THR A 119 -4.57 -3.71 7.28
C THR A 119 -3.28 -4.54 7.34
N GLY A 120 -3.17 -5.55 6.49
CA GLY A 120 -2.05 -6.49 6.51
C GLY A 120 -1.69 -7.06 5.14
N LEU A 121 -0.45 -7.52 5.04
CA LEU A 121 0.07 -8.23 3.88
C LEU A 121 0.85 -9.47 4.34
N GLN A 122 0.62 -10.60 3.68
CA GLN A 122 1.40 -11.81 3.88
C GLN A 122 1.94 -12.34 2.54
N GLU A 123 3.11 -12.96 2.59
CA GLU A 123 3.71 -13.71 1.48
C GLU A 123 3.81 -15.17 1.94
N LYS A 124 3.10 -16.07 1.27
CA LYS A 124 3.07 -17.51 1.60
C LYS A 124 3.37 -18.38 0.39
N GLU A 125 3.71 -19.62 0.70
CA GLU A 125 3.69 -20.73 -0.24
C GLU A 125 2.37 -21.47 -0.08
N ILE A 126 1.62 -21.62 -1.17
CA ILE A 126 0.38 -22.41 -1.21
C ILE A 126 0.52 -23.42 -2.35
N ASN A 127 0.54 -24.71 -2.01
CA ASN A 127 0.70 -25.81 -2.98
C ASN A 127 1.92 -25.64 -3.90
N GLY A 128 3.05 -25.18 -3.36
CA GLY A 128 4.28 -24.91 -4.12
C GLY A 128 4.27 -23.63 -4.96
N ASN A 129 3.20 -22.83 -4.87
CA ASN A 129 3.05 -21.58 -5.62
C ASN A 129 3.18 -20.36 -4.71
N TYR A 130 3.73 -19.28 -5.27
CA TYR A 130 3.78 -17.99 -4.60
C TYR A 130 2.37 -17.40 -4.43
N ALA A 131 2.00 -17.10 -3.18
CA ALA A 131 0.75 -16.45 -2.82
C ALA A 131 1.01 -15.11 -2.12
N LEU A 132 0.33 -14.06 -2.60
CA LEU A 132 0.26 -12.76 -1.95
C LEU A 132 -1.12 -12.64 -1.30
N ILE A 133 -1.17 -12.53 0.03
CA ILE A 133 -2.42 -12.45 0.77
C ILE A 133 -2.58 -11.02 1.29
N LEU A 134 -3.72 -10.42 0.97
CA LEU A 134 -4.13 -9.11 1.46
C LEU A 134 -5.15 -9.31 2.57
N GLU A 135 -4.89 -8.74 3.74
CA GLU A 135 -5.83 -8.72 4.85
C GLU A 135 -6.59 -7.41 4.83
N PHE A 136 -7.91 -7.50 4.80
CA PHE A 136 -8.83 -6.38 4.84
C PHE A 136 -9.60 -6.36 6.15
N ASP A 137 -9.68 -5.20 6.78
CA ASP A 137 -10.76 -4.88 7.72
C ASP A 137 -12.00 -4.48 6.91
N SER A 138 -13.07 -5.26 7.04
CA SER A 138 -14.30 -5.21 6.24
C SER A 138 -15.54 -5.47 7.11
N PRO A 139 -15.83 -4.63 8.12
CA PRO A 139 -16.96 -4.86 9.04
C PRO A 139 -18.34 -4.68 8.39
N LEU A 140 -18.42 -3.98 7.26
CA LEU A 140 -19.69 -3.57 6.64
C LEU A 140 -20.00 -4.31 5.34
N ILE A 141 -19.04 -5.07 4.79
CA ILE A 141 -19.24 -5.88 3.58
C ILE A 141 -19.02 -7.35 3.93
N SER A 142 -20.06 -8.15 3.70
CA SER A 142 -20.06 -9.57 4.03
C SER A 142 -19.15 -10.42 3.12
N ILE A 143 -18.68 -11.56 3.61
CA ILE A 143 -17.92 -12.52 2.79
C ILE A 143 -18.67 -12.95 1.52
N ASP A 144 -20.00 -13.09 1.58
CA ASP A 144 -20.82 -13.46 0.43
C ASP A 144 -20.76 -12.41 -0.68
N GLU A 145 -20.73 -11.12 -0.32
CA GLU A 145 -20.57 -10.03 -1.29
C GLU A 145 -19.18 -10.02 -1.91
N TRP A 146 -18.14 -10.27 -1.12
CA TRP A 146 -16.78 -10.44 -1.61
C TRP A 146 -16.67 -11.61 -2.60
N GLN A 147 -17.23 -12.77 -2.24
CA GLN A 147 -17.21 -13.96 -3.09
C GLN A 147 -17.96 -13.75 -4.41
N LYS A 148 -19.08 -13.01 -4.42
CA LYS A 148 -19.77 -12.60 -5.66
C LYS A 148 -18.88 -11.78 -6.60
N LYS A 149 -17.83 -11.13 -6.10
CA LYS A 149 -16.86 -10.36 -6.93
C LYS A 149 -15.66 -11.19 -7.38
N GLN A 150 -15.51 -12.44 -6.96
CA GLN A 150 -14.34 -13.27 -7.26
C GLN A 150 -14.06 -13.37 -8.76
N GLU A 151 -15.07 -13.65 -9.59
CA GLU A 151 -14.88 -13.73 -11.06
C GLU A 151 -14.41 -12.39 -11.65
N LYS A 152 -14.95 -11.27 -11.13
CA LYS A 152 -14.56 -9.92 -11.56
C LYS A 152 -13.13 -9.59 -11.12
N MET A 153 -12.72 -10.02 -9.93
CA MET A 153 -11.34 -9.89 -9.44
C MET A 153 -10.38 -10.68 -10.32
N THR A 154 -10.70 -11.93 -10.66
CA THR A 154 -9.87 -12.77 -11.55
C THR A 154 -9.65 -12.07 -12.90
N LYS A 155 -10.71 -11.50 -13.49
CA LYS A 155 -10.60 -10.73 -14.74
C LYS A 155 -9.77 -9.44 -14.58
N TYR A 156 -9.92 -8.74 -13.46
CA TYR A 156 -9.23 -7.47 -13.19
C TYR A 156 -7.74 -7.65 -12.94
N PHE A 157 -7.36 -8.61 -12.09
CA PHE A 157 -5.96 -8.86 -11.74
C PHE A 157 -5.18 -9.57 -12.85
N GLY A 158 -5.90 -10.18 -13.79
CA GLY A 158 -5.35 -10.75 -15.02
C GLY A 158 -5.04 -12.24 -14.92
N PRO A 159 -4.58 -12.85 -16.03
CA PRO A 159 -4.33 -14.28 -16.12
C PRO A 159 -3.12 -14.72 -15.27
N GLY A 160 -3.06 -16.01 -14.94
CA GLY A 160 -1.98 -16.59 -14.13
C GLY A 160 -2.14 -16.33 -12.63
N LEU A 161 -3.33 -15.91 -12.20
CA LEU A 161 -3.69 -15.76 -10.79
C LEU A 161 -4.99 -16.49 -10.50
N GLU A 162 -4.96 -17.31 -9.46
CA GLU A 162 -6.14 -17.80 -8.77
C GLU A 162 -6.45 -16.86 -7.60
N ILE A 163 -7.71 -16.47 -7.50
CA ILE A 163 -8.21 -15.62 -6.42
C ILE A 163 -8.94 -16.50 -5.41
N GLN A 164 -8.50 -16.52 -4.16
CA GLN A 164 -9.22 -17.15 -3.06
C GLN A 164 -9.60 -16.10 -2.03
N ILE A 165 -10.82 -16.18 -1.51
CA ILE A 165 -11.37 -15.23 -0.54
C ILE A 165 -11.84 -16.02 0.68
N THR A 166 -11.26 -15.72 1.83
CA THR A 166 -11.56 -16.36 3.12
C THR A 166 -11.87 -15.30 4.17
N GLN A 167 -12.55 -15.72 5.25
CA GLN A 167 -12.88 -14.85 6.38
C GLN A 167 -12.33 -15.48 7.67
N PRO A 168 -11.07 -15.19 8.06
CA PRO A 168 -10.49 -15.75 9.28
C PRO A 168 -11.17 -15.26 10.58
N SER A 169 -11.80 -14.09 10.56
CA SER A 169 -12.56 -13.52 11.69
C SER A 169 -13.69 -12.62 11.20
N GLU A 170 -14.64 -12.30 12.09
CA GLU A 170 -15.90 -11.60 11.78
C GLU A 170 -15.73 -10.39 10.83
N ASN A 171 -14.77 -9.51 11.10
CA ASN A 171 -14.54 -8.31 10.30
C ASN A 171 -13.33 -8.40 9.37
N THR A 172 -12.72 -9.57 9.23
CA THR A 172 -11.45 -9.71 8.48
C THR A 172 -11.65 -10.58 7.27
N ILE A 173 -11.31 -10.03 6.10
CA ILE A 173 -11.32 -10.76 4.83
C ILE A 173 -9.88 -10.93 4.36
N GLU A 174 -9.51 -12.15 4.02
CA GLU A 174 -8.26 -12.46 3.36
C GLU A 174 -8.52 -12.67 1.86
N LEU A 175 -7.84 -11.88 1.03
CA LEU A 175 -7.82 -12.03 -0.41
C LEU A 175 -6.44 -12.58 -0.81
N ALA A 176 -6.39 -13.87 -1.14
CA ALA A 176 -5.19 -14.52 -1.62
C ALA A 176 -5.12 -14.46 -3.16
N LEU A 177 -4.05 -13.87 -3.68
CA LEU A 177 -3.66 -13.91 -5.08
C LEU A 177 -2.57 -14.98 -5.22
N ILE A 178 -2.96 -16.16 -5.68
CA ILE A 178 -2.07 -17.33 -5.80
C ILE A 178 -1.62 -17.43 -7.25
N ASN A 179 -0.31 -17.49 -7.47
CA ASN A 179 0.20 -17.71 -8.82
C ASN A 179 -0.26 -19.08 -9.33
N THR A 180 -0.81 -19.11 -10.54
CA THR A 180 -1.02 -20.34 -11.28
C THR A 180 0.04 -20.39 -12.37
N PRO A 181 1.07 -21.25 -12.23
CA PRO A 181 1.99 -21.51 -13.33
C PRO A 181 1.14 -21.87 -14.54
N LYS A 182 1.39 -21.24 -15.69
CA LYS A 182 0.83 -21.74 -16.96
C LYS A 182 1.18 -23.21 -17.01
N GLU A 183 0.16 -24.06 -16.94
CA GLU A 183 0.29 -25.46 -17.24
C GLU A 183 0.94 -25.50 -18.62
N SER A 184 2.23 -25.83 -18.66
CA SER A 184 2.90 -26.17 -19.89
C SER A 184 2.04 -27.27 -20.47
N LEU A 185 1.37 -26.99 -21.59
CA LEU A 185 0.74 -28.01 -22.40
C LEU A 185 1.82 -29.01 -22.74
N VAL A 186 1.98 -30.03 -21.89
CA VAL A 186 2.61 -31.28 -22.26
C VAL A 186 1.60 -31.89 -23.21
N SER A 187 1.65 -31.45 -24.47
CA SER A 187 1.14 -32.25 -25.56
C SER A 187 1.87 -33.58 -25.47
N SER A 188 1.18 -34.56 -24.90
CA SER A 188 1.43 -35.95 -25.22
C SER A 188 1.13 -36.10 -26.71
N GLN A 189 2.18 -36.09 -27.53
CA GLN A 189 2.24 -36.77 -28.83
C GLN A 189 3.58 -37.49 -28.91
#